data_AF-A0A497E4J9-F1
#
_entry.id   AF-A0A497E4J9-F1
#
_cell.length_a   1.000
_cell.length_b   1.000
_cell.length_c   1.000
_cell.angle_alpha   90.00
_cell.angle_beta   90.00
_cell.angle_gamma   90.00
#
_symmetry.space_group_name_H-M   'P 1'
#
loop_
_entity.id
_entity.type
_entity.pdbx_description
1 polymer ?
#
loop_
_entity_poly.entity_id
_entity_poly.type
_entity_poly.pdbx_seq_one_letter_code
_entity_poly.pdbx_strand_id
1 'polypeptide(L)'
;MILTAGLVICLLGTITALAQAQSQYATVKQYEKATGKKIAKFSEAPVLRTKVAAGKLPPVEKRLPEEPAVVVPVEEIGQYEGT
;
A
#
# COMPACT_ATOMS: atom_id res chain seq x y z
N MET A 1 40.50 21.62 3.62
CA MET A 1 39.25 21.92 2.87
C MET A 1 38.66 20.72 2.12
N ILE A 2 39.21 19.50 2.22
CA ILE A 2 38.65 18.30 1.55
C ILE A 2 37.94 17.37 2.56
N LEU A 3 38.33 17.36 3.84
CA LEU A 3 37.67 16.51 4.86
C LEU A 3 36.28 17.00 5.29
N THR A 4 35.99 18.30 5.18
CA THR A 4 34.67 18.85 5.55
C THR A 4 33.59 18.55 4.50
N ALA A 5 33.98 18.21 3.26
CA ALA A 5 33.03 17.85 2.21
C ALA A 5 32.46 16.42 2.38
N GLY A 6 33.24 15.48 2.93
CA GLY A 6 32.80 14.10 3.14
C GLY A 6 31.74 13.94 4.25
N LEU A 7 31.85 14.73 5.32
CA LEU A 7 30.90 14.71 6.44
C LEU A 7 29.54 15.34 6.07
N VAL A 8 29.56 16.33 5.17
CA VAL A 8 28.34 17.00 4.67
C VAL A 8 27.59 16.09 3.71
N ILE A 9 28.27 15.32 2.87
CA ILE A 9 27.62 14.36 1.94
C ILE A 9 26.88 13.24 2.69
N CYS A 10 27.33 12.84 3.88
CA CYS A 10 26.60 11.85 4.70
C CYS A 10 25.30 12.38 5.31
N LEU A 11 25.14 13.70 5.47
CA LEU A 11 23.92 14.32 6.01
C LEU A 11 22.91 14.76 4.94
N LEU A 12 23.34 14.95 3.69
CA LEU A 12 22.43 15.22 2.57
C LEU A 12 21.84 13.94 1.97
N GLY A 13 22.48 12.78 2.17
CA GLY A 13 21.97 11.48 1.72
C GLY A 13 20.73 10.99 2.46
N THR A 14 20.39 11.57 3.61
CA THR A 14 19.16 11.22 4.36
C THR A 14 17.95 12.08 3.98
N ILE A 15 18.13 13.15 3.21
CA ILE A 15 17.04 14.09 2.86
C ILE A 15 16.17 13.55 1.70
N THR A 16 16.66 12.60 0.91
CA THR A 16 15.86 12.01 -0.19
C THR A 16 14.70 11.11 0.28
N ALA A 17 14.59 10.82 1.57
CA ALA A 17 13.59 9.90 2.11
C ALA A 17 12.16 10.48 2.21
N LEU A 18 11.91 11.76 1.93
CA LEU A 18 10.59 12.38 2.12
C LEU A 18 9.83 12.76 0.84
N ALA A 19 10.36 12.44 -0.35
CA ALA A 19 9.67 12.73 -1.62
C ALA A 19 9.39 11.49 -2.48
N GLN A 20 9.83 10.30 -2.05
CA GLN A 20 9.43 9.07 -2.72
C GLN A 20 8.00 8.75 -2.29
N ALA A 21 7.02 9.03 -3.16
CA ALA A 21 5.72 8.39 -3.09
C ALA A 21 5.97 6.88 -3.14
N GLN A 22 6.05 6.24 -1.97
CA GLN A 22 6.30 4.81 -1.89
C GLN A 22 5.15 4.11 -2.64
N SER A 23 5.48 3.35 -3.68
CA SER A 23 4.52 2.58 -4.47
C SER A 23 3.77 1.53 -3.64
N GLN A 24 4.24 1.25 -2.42
CA GLN A 24 3.61 0.32 -1.49
C GLN A 24 3.93 0.67 -0.02
N TYR A 25 2.96 0.44 0.86
CA TYR A 25 3.09 0.41 2.32
C TYR A 25 2.95 -1.04 2.82
N ALA A 26 3.72 -1.41 3.84
CA ALA A 26 3.69 -2.78 4.35
C ALA A 26 2.38 -3.11 5.08
N THR A 27 1.73 -2.12 5.68
CA THR A 27 0.47 -2.30 6.43
C THR A 27 -0.49 -1.14 6.22
N VAL A 28 -1.78 -1.39 6.45
CA VAL A 28 -2.82 -0.34 6.44
C VAL A 28 -2.50 0.76 7.44
N LYS A 29 -2.07 0.43 8.66
CA LYS A 29 -1.71 1.42 9.70
C LYS A 29 -0.63 2.39 9.22
N GLN A 30 0.38 1.90 8.50
CA GLN A 30 1.43 2.75 7.92
C GLN A 30 0.87 3.70 6.87
N TYR A 31 0.00 3.20 5.99
CA TYR A 31 -0.69 4.02 4.99
C TYR A 31 -1.55 5.12 5.64
N GLU A 32 -2.35 4.79 6.66
CA GLU A 32 -3.20 5.77 7.34
C GLU A 32 -2.37 6.85 8.04
N LYS A 33 -1.26 6.45 8.70
CA LYS A 33 -0.34 7.39 9.35
C LYS A 33 0.34 8.34 8.34
N ALA A 34 0.72 7.83 7.17
CA ALA A 34 1.42 8.60 6.15
C ALA A 34 0.50 9.54 5.37
N THR A 35 -0.75 9.12 5.10
CA THR A 35 -1.66 9.83 4.20
C THR A 35 -2.82 10.53 4.89
N GLY A 36 -3.11 10.18 6.15
CA GLY A 36 -4.32 10.60 6.86
C GLY A 36 -5.63 9.98 6.32
N LYS A 37 -5.55 9.12 5.29
CA LYS A 37 -6.70 8.46 4.68
C LYS A 37 -6.97 7.12 5.36
N LYS A 38 -8.23 6.82 5.67
CA LYS A 38 -8.63 5.55 6.29
C LYS A 38 -9.13 4.55 5.26
N ILE A 39 -8.78 3.27 5.45
CA ILE A 39 -9.31 2.15 4.65
C ILE A 39 -10.40 1.44 5.46
N ALA A 40 -11.65 1.82 5.22
CA ALA A 40 -12.79 1.36 6.03
C ALA A 40 -13.37 0.00 5.60
N LYS A 41 -13.12 -0.43 4.37
CA LYS A 41 -13.70 -1.67 3.81
C LYS A 41 -12.78 -2.29 2.75
N PHE A 42 -12.85 -3.61 2.64
CA PHE A 42 -12.23 -4.36 1.57
C PHE A 42 -13.28 -4.77 0.52
N SER A 43 -12.85 -4.79 -0.74
CA SER A 43 -13.67 -5.22 -1.87
C SER A 43 -13.00 -6.42 -2.54
N GLU A 44 -13.78 -7.18 -3.30
CA GLU A 44 -13.31 -8.32 -4.08
C GLU A 44 -13.96 -8.31 -5.47
N ALA A 45 -13.34 -8.99 -6.43
CA ALA A 45 -13.85 -9.11 -7.79
C ALA A 45 -15.25 -9.76 -7.84
N PRO A 46 -16.12 -9.38 -8.79
CA PRO A 46 -17.50 -9.91 -8.89
C PRO A 46 -17.58 -11.44 -8.92
N VAL A 47 -16.68 -12.10 -9.64
CA VAL A 47 -16.62 -13.56 -9.74
C VAL A 47 -16.32 -14.24 -8.39
N LEU A 48 -15.54 -13.60 -7.51
CA LEU A 48 -15.24 -14.12 -6.17
C LEU A 48 -16.45 -13.94 -5.26
N ARG A 49 -17.15 -12.80 -5.35
CA ARG A 49 -18.38 -12.55 -4.60
C ARG A 49 -19.44 -13.62 -4.87
N THR A 50 -19.60 -14.04 -6.13
CA THR A 50 -20.51 -15.14 -6.49
C THR A 50 -20.12 -16.46 -5.80
N LYS A 51 -18.82 -16.76 -5.69
CA LYS A 51 -18.34 -17.96 -4.97
C LYS A 51 -18.56 -17.86 -3.46
N VAL A 52 -18.39 -16.66 -2.88
CA VAL A 52 -18.70 -16.40 -1.46
C VAL A 52 -20.19 -16.59 -1.19
N ALA A 53 -21.05 -16.01 -2.01
CA ALA A 53 -22.51 -16.16 -1.90
C ALA A 53 -22.95 -17.63 -2.05
N ALA A 54 -22.27 -18.41 -2.90
CA ALA A 54 -22.51 -19.85 -3.04
C ALA A 54 -21.90 -20.71 -1.91
N GLY A 55 -21.24 -20.11 -0.91
CA GLY A 55 -20.58 -20.82 0.19
C GLY A 55 -19.31 -21.58 -0.22
N LYS A 56 -18.82 -21.38 -1.45
CA LYS A 56 -17.65 -22.07 -2.01
C LYS A 56 -16.33 -21.37 -1.67
N LEU A 57 -16.39 -20.16 -1.16
CA LEU A 57 -15.22 -19.36 -0.80
C LEU A 57 -15.49 -18.59 0.50
N PRO A 58 -14.52 -18.48 1.43
CA PRO A 58 -14.65 -17.58 2.57
C PRO A 58 -14.74 -16.11 2.12
N PRO A 59 -15.43 -15.23 2.89
CA PRO A 59 -15.47 -13.80 2.62
C PRO A 59 -14.07 -13.17 2.66
N VAL A 60 -13.89 -12.02 2.01
CA VAL A 60 -12.59 -11.38 1.80
C VAL A 60 -11.85 -11.09 3.10
N GLU A 61 -12.55 -10.70 4.16
CA GLU A 61 -11.98 -10.38 5.47
C GLU A 61 -11.33 -11.60 6.13
N LYS A 62 -11.80 -12.82 5.84
CA LYS A 62 -11.21 -14.06 6.36
C LYS A 62 -10.03 -14.55 5.52
N ARG A 63 -9.88 -14.05 4.29
CA ARG A 63 -8.81 -14.44 3.37
C ARG A 63 -7.62 -13.50 3.45
N LEU A 64 -7.85 -12.24 3.83
CA LEU A 64 -6.78 -11.27 4.03
C LEU A 64 -6.00 -11.58 5.31
N PRO A 65 -4.68 -11.31 5.32
CA PRO A 65 -3.92 -11.29 6.56
C PRO A 65 -4.38 -10.14 7.46
N GLU A 66 -4.03 -10.19 8.75
CA GLU A 66 -4.37 -9.14 9.72
C GLU A 66 -3.80 -7.77 9.30
N GLU A 67 -2.59 -7.75 8.74
CA GLU A 67 -1.94 -6.55 8.24
C GLU A 67 -1.68 -6.66 6.73
N PRO A 68 -2.68 -6.32 5.88
CA PRO A 68 -2.49 -6.35 4.44
C PRO A 68 -1.62 -5.17 4.00
N ALA A 69 -0.75 -5.44 3.01
CA ALA A 69 0.00 -4.40 2.32
C ALA A 69 -0.93 -3.53 1.47
N VAL A 70 -0.57 -2.26 1.31
CA VAL A 70 -1.34 -1.28 0.52
C VAL A 70 -0.49 -0.79 -0.64
N VAL A 71 -0.94 -1.03 -1.86
CA VAL A 71 -0.26 -0.57 -3.09
C VAL A 71 -0.88 0.74 -3.55
N VAL A 72 -0.04 1.74 -3.84
CA VAL A 72 -0.49 3.02 -4.39
C VAL A 72 -0.49 2.92 -5.91
N PRO A 73 -1.61 3.20 -6.60
CA PRO A 73 -1.62 3.17 -8.05
C PRO A 73 -0.67 4.20 -8.66
N VAL A 74 -0.10 3.87 -9.81
CA VAL A 74 0.77 4.78 -10.56
C VAL A 74 -0.03 5.94 -11.14
N GLU A 75 -1.24 5.66 -11.66
CA GLU A 75 -2.13 6.65 -12.26
C GLU A 75 -3.41 6.80 -11.44
N GLU A 76 -4.26 5.77 -11.41
CA GLU A 76 -5.57 5.82 -10.73
C GLU A 76 -5.99 4.47 -10.12
N ILE A 77 -7.02 4.49 -9.28
CA ILE A 77 -7.60 3.28 -8.67
C ILE A 77 -8.22 2.41 -9.75
N GLY A 78 -7.70 1.19 -9.91
CA GLY A 78 -8.18 0.24 -10.90
C GLY A 78 -9.59 -0.32 -10.63
N GLN A 79 -10.21 -0.86 -11.67
CA GLN A 79 -11.51 -1.52 -11.64
C GLN A 79 -11.34 -3.04 -11.76
N TYR A 80 -12.18 -3.81 -11.08
CA TYR A 80 -12.19 -5.27 -11.23
C TYR A 80 -12.89 -5.64 -12.53
N GLU A 81 -12.12 -5.91 -13.57
CA GLU A 81 -12.60 -6.27 -14.90
C GLU A 81 -11.74 -7.40 -15.50
N GLY A 82 -12.10 -7.86 -16.70
CA GLY A 82 -11.44 -8.99 -17.37
C GLY A 82 -12.15 -10.32 -17.13
N THR A 83 -11.79 -11.34 -17.92
CA THR A 83 -12.42 -12.68 -17.93
C THR A 83 -11.38 -13.76 -17.73
#